data_AF-A0A7S2NM51-F1
#
_entry.id   AF-A0A7S2NM51-F1
#
_cell.length_a   1.000
_cell.length_b   1.000
_cell.length_c   1.000
_cell.angle_alpha   90.00
_cell.angle_beta   90.00
_cell.angle_gamma   90.00
#
_symmetry.space_group_name_H-M   'P 1'
#
loop_
_entity.id
_entity.type
_entity.pdbx_description
1 polymer ?
#
loop_
_entity_poly.entity_id
_entity_poly.type
_entity_poly.pdbx_seq_one_letter_code
_entity_poly.pdbx_strand_id
1 'polypeptide(L)'
;MVCRFVAIAVMLLVACLKSFQRAQEVGPQEIVKALPLWNTGNFMSVFGNAVFLFGIHHYLPSMISPLEPQHKAPRVIAAAFGSCYLLIVAVCATALAAWGGEPSSQCSAHPGGHFCTVQPLYNLNFVPMGWLGGSIAIFITAYPAMAIASIPIAAITTRNTM
;
A
#
# COMPACT_ATOMS: atom_id res chain seq x y z
N MET A 1 -0.90 7.62 14.45
CA MET A 1 -0.26 6.33 14.07
C MET A 1 -1.29 5.21 13.96
N VAL A 2 -2.09 4.93 15.00
CA VAL A 2 -3.06 3.82 15.04
C VAL A 2 -4.01 3.77 13.83
N CYS A 3 -4.65 4.90 13.46
CA CYS A 3 -5.59 4.94 12.35
C CYS A 3 -5.00 4.48 11.00
N ARG A 4 -3.70 4.67 10.77
CA ARG A 4 -3.04 4.21 9.53
C ARG A 4 -2.91 2.69 9.50
N PHE A 5 -2.53 2.09 10.63
CA PHE A 5 -2.48 0.62 10.75
C PHE A 5 -3.87 0.01 10.63
N VAL A 6 -4.88 0.64 11.22
CA VAL A 6 -6.28 0.21 11.05
C VAL A 6 -6.70 0.28 9.57
N ALA A 7 -6.41 1.38 8.87
CA ALA A 7 -6.72 1.50 7.45
C ALA A 7 -6.03 0.40 6.61
N ILE A 8 -4.75 0.13 6.86
CA ILE A 8 -4.01 -0.94 6.17
C ILE A 8 -4.59 -2.32 6.47
N ALA A 9 -4.89 -2.62 7.74
CA ALA A 9 -5.49 -3.88 8.15
C ALA A 9 -6.86 -4.10 7.49
N VAL A 10 -7.69 -3.05 7.45
CA VAL A 10 -8.99 -3.10 6.76
C VAL A 10 -8.78 -3.31 5.26
N MET A 11 -7.89 -2.56 4.61
CA MET A 11 -7.59 -2.72 3.18
C MET A 11 -7.14 -4.16 2.85
N LEU A 12 -6.26 -4.74 3.65
CA LEU A 12 -5.79 -6.12 3.49
C LEU A 12 -6.93 -7.12 3.66
N LEU A 13 -7.75 -6.98 4.72
CA LEU A 13 -8.90 -7.86 4.96
C LEU A 13 -9.86 -7.83 3.77
N VAL A 14 -10.24 -6.64 3.32
CA VAL A 14 -11.14 -6.45 2.19
C VAL A 14 -10.57 -7.04 0.91
N ALA A 15 -9.29 -6.78 0.62
CA ALA A 15 -8.61 -7.31 -0.56
C ALA A 15 -8.53 -8.85 -0.52
N CYS A 16 -8.28 -9.44 0.64
CA CYS A 16 -8.31 -10.88 0.83
C CYS A 16 -9.71 -11.46 0.58
N LEU A 17 -10.76 -10.84 1.13
CA LEU A 17 -12.15 -11.26 0.92
C LEU A 17 -12.54 -11.19 -0.56
N LYS A 18 -12.22 -10.09 -1.25
CA LYS A 18 -12.46 -9.96 -2.70
C LYS A 18 -11.64 -10.98 -3.50
N SER A 19 -10.37 -11.20 -3.14
CA SER A 19 -9.54 -12.23 -3.79
C SER A 19 -10.13 -13.63 -3.64
N PHE A 20 -10.65 -13.95 -2.45
CA PHE A 20 -11.31 -15.22 -2.17
C PHE A 20 -12.61 -15.38 -2.96
N GLN A 21 -13.46 -14.35 -2.96
CA GLN A 21 -14.69 -14.32 -3.75
C GLN A 21 -14.38 -14.55 -5.25
N ARG A 22 -13.41 -13.81 -5.79
CA ARG A 22 -12.96 -14.00 -7.18
C ARG A 22 -12.46 -15.42 -7.42
N ALA A 23 -11.69 -15.99 -6.50
CA ALA A 23 -11.19 -17.36 -6.63
C ALA A 23 -12.33 -18.40 -6.63
N GLN A 24 -13.44 -18.13 -5.96
CA GLN A 24 -14.64 -18.97 -6.03
C GLN A 24 -15.40 -18.83 -7.35
N GLU A 25 -15.42 -17.63 -7.94
CA GLU A 25 -16.16 -17.33 -9.17
C GLU A 25 -15.44 -17.85 -10.43
N VAL A 26 -14.14 -17.59 -10.57
CA VAL A 26 -13.37 -17.95 -11.78
C VAL A 26 -12.37 -19.08 -11.59
N GLY A 27 -12.14 -19.50 -10.34
CA GLY A 27 -11.12 -20.48 -9.99
C GLY A 27 -9.73 -19.86 -9.75
N PRO A 28 -8.94 -20.38 -8.79
CA PRO A 28 -7.64 -19.80 -8.44
C PRO A 28 -6.60 -19.89 -9.57
N GLN A 29 -6.69 -20.91 -10.42
CA GLN A 29 -5.76 -21.12 -11.54
C GLN A 29 -5.91 -20.03 -12.61
N GLU A 30 -7.13 -19.60 -12.90
CA GLU A 30 -7.39 -18.56 -13.89
C GLU A 30 -6.92 -17.18 -13.40
N ILE A 31 -7.01 -16.90 -12.10
CA ILE A 31 -6.42 -15.71 -11.51
C ILE A 31 -4.90 -15.68 -11.75
N VAL A 32 -4.20 -16.77 -11.44
CA VAL A 32 -2.74 -16.84 -11.62
C VAL A 32 -2.34 -16.65 -13.09
N LYS A 33 -3.09 -17.24 -14.04
CA LYS A 33 -2.85 -17.08 -15.48
C LYS A 33 -3.11 -15.64 -15.96
N ALA A 34 -4.09 -14.95 -15.38
CA ALA A 34 -4.42 -13.57 -15.74
C ALA A 34 -3.37 -12.55 -15.23
N LEU A 35 -2.55 -12.93 -14.26
CA LEU A 35 -1.54 -12.05 -13.68
C LEU A 35 -0.23 -12.06 -14.49
N PRO A 36 0.26 -10.90 -14.95
CA PRO A 36 1.57 -10.81 -15.57
C PRO A 36 2.65 -10.94 -14.49
N LEU A 37 3.05 -12.16 -14.17
CA LEU A 37 4.05 -12.47 -13.13
C LEU A 37 5.41 -11.79 -13.40
N TRP A 38 5.73 -11.53 -14.66
CA TRP A 38 6.96 -10.87 -15.07
C TRP A 38 6.68 -9.81 -16.13
N ASN A 39 7.00 -8.55 -15.82
CA ASN A 39 6.93 -7.43 -16.76
C ASN A 39 8.08 -6.46 -16.50
N THR A 40 9.04 -6.42 -17.43
CA THR A 40 10.23 -5.56 -17.32
C THR A 40 9.97 -4.12 -17.78
N GLY A 41 8.89 -3.85 -18.52
CA GLY A 41 8.60 -2.53 -19.08
C GLY A 41 8.42 -1.44 -18.02
N ASN A 42 8.02 -1.81 -16.81
CA ASN A 42 7.84 -0.89 -15.67
C ASN A 42 8.93 -1.01 -14.60
N PHE A 43 10.03 -1.71 -14.88
CA PHE A 43 11.10 -1.94 -13.91
C PHE A 43 11.63 -0.65 -13.30
N MET A 44 11.92 0.37 -14.12
CA MET A 44 12.46 1.65 -13.64
C MET A 44 11.48 2.39 -12.73
N SER A 45 10.17 2.29 -13.00
CA SER A 45 9.14 2.89 -12.14
C SER A 45 9.07 2.17 -10.80
N VAL A 46 9.09 0.84 -10.79
CA VAL A 46 9.10 0.04 -9.55
C VAL A 46 10.37 0.32 -8.74
N PHE A 47 11.53 0.34 -9.39
CA PHE A 47 12.81 0.64 -8.74
C PHE A 47 12.82 2.03 -8.11
N GLY A 48 12.41 3.06 -8.85
CA GLY A 48 12.36 4.44 -8.34
C GLY A 48 11.42 4.58 -7.14
N ASN A 49 10.22 4.00 -7.22
CA ASN A 49 9.27 4.00 -6.11
C ASN A 49 9.82 3.22 -4.90
N ALA A 50 10.51 2.10 -5.11
CA ALA A 50 11.13 1.34 -4.01
C ALA A 50 12.25 2.14 -3.32
N VAL A 51 13.12 2.81 -4.08
CA VAL A 51 14.17 3.68 -3.52
C VAL A 51 13.56 4.80 -2.69
N PHE A 52 12.50 5.45 -3.20
CA PHE A 52 11.80 6.51 -2.47
C PHE A 52 11.13 5.99 -1.19
N LEU A 53 10.48 4.82 -1.28
CA LEU A 53 9.78 4.18 -0.15
C LEU A 53 10.73 3.80 1.00
N PHE A 54 11.96 3.38 0.67
CA PHE A 54 13.01 3.04 1.64
C PHE A 54 14.02 4.18 1.87
N GLY A 55 13.72 5.39 1.36
CA GLY A 55 14.58 6.57 1.39
C GLY A 55 14.71 7.26 2.76
N ILE A 56 14.81 6.50 3.85
CA ILE A 56 14.88 7.04 5.22
C ILE A 56 16.31 7.20 5.75
N HIS A 57 17.32 6.85 4.95
CA HIS A 57 18.72 6.82 5.37
C HIS A 57 19.24 8.20 5.85
N HIS A 58 18.68 9.30 5.36
CA HIS A 58 18.99 10.66 5.83
C HIS A 58 18.53 10.93 7.28
N TYR A 59 17.50 10.23 7.75
CA TYR A 59 16.98 10.33 9.13
C TYR A 59 17.52 9.23 10.04
N LEU A 60 18.15 8.20 9.47
CA LEU A 60 18.58 7.04 10.23
C LEU A 60 19.55 7.40 11.38
N PRO A 61 20.57 8.26 11.20
CA PRO A 61 21.48 8.63 12.29
C PRO A 61 20.79 9.27 13.50
N SER A 62 19.81 10.16 13.27
CA SER A 62 19.06 10.81 14.36
C SER A 62 18.02 9.89 14.99
N MET A 63 17.51 8.91 14.25
CA MET A 63 16.62 7.88 14.79
C MET A 63 17.35 6.84 15.66
N ILE A 64 18.61 6.53 15.34
CA ILE A 64 19.39 5.52 16.08
C ILE A 64 20.15 6.10 17.27
N SER A 65 20.51 7.39 17.25
CA SER A 65 21.28 8.01 18.33
C SER A 65 20.63 7.91 19.72
N PRO A 66 19.30 7.98 19.90
CA PRO A 66 18.68 7.81 21.22
C PRO A 66 18.43 6.34 21.60
N LEU A 67 18.72 5.35 20.74
CA LEU A 67 18.44 3.95 21.03
C LEU A 67 19.45 3.37 22.02
N GLU A 68 18.97 2.91 23.17
CA GLU A 68 19.76 2.14 24.12
C GLU A 68 19.18 0.74 24.33
N PRO A 69 20.00 -0.33 24.27
CA PRO A 69 21.43 -0.35 23.99
C PRO A 69 21.76 -0.37 22.47
N GLN A 70 22.80 0.37 22.09
CA GLN A 70 23.21 0.58 20.68
C GLN A 70 23.56 -0.71 19.92
N HIS A 71 24.11 -1.73 20.57
CA HIS A 71 24.45 -3.00 19.92
C HIS A 71 23.23 -3.76 19.35
N LYS A 72 22.00 -3.45 19.81
CA LYS A 72 20.76 -4.04 19.28
C LYS A 72 20.21 -3.27 18.07
N ALA A 73 20.71 -2.07 17.79
CA ALA A 73 20.18 -1.20 16.74
C ALA A 73 20.14 -1.89 15.36
N PRO A 74 21.18 -2.61 14.89
CA PRO A 74 21.12 -3.28 13.58
C PRO A 74 19.99 -4.30 13.47
N ARG A 75 19.72 -5.06 14.55
CA ARG A 75 18.63 -6.04 14.58
C ARG A 75 17.26 -5.37 14.55
N VAL A 76 17.10 -4.27 15.28
CA VAL A 76 15.84 -3.49 15.29
C VAL A 76 15.59 -2.87 13.91
N ILE A 77 16.60 -2.30 13.28
CA ILE A 77 16.52 -1.74 11.93
C ILE A 77 16.16 -2.83 10.93
N ALA A 78 16.86 -3.96 10.94
CA ALA A 78 16.57 -5.09 10.04
C ALA A 78 15.14 -5.62 10.23
N ALA A 79 14.67 -5.75 11.47
CA ALA A 79 13.29 -6.15 11.75
C ALA A 79 12.27 -5.11 11.25
N ALA A 80 12.53 -3.81 11.43
CA ALA A 80 11.67 -2.75 10.95
C ALA A 80 11.56 -2.75 9.41
N PHE A 81 12.70 -2.71 8.70
CA PHE A 81 12.74 -2.77 7.24
C PHE A 81 12.15 -4.07 6.69
N GLY A 82 12.44 -5.21 7.32
CA GLY A 82 11.87 -6.50 6.94
C GLY A 82 10.35 -6.52 7.10
N SER A 83 9.82 -5.97 8.20
CA SER A 83 8.37 -5.87 8.42
C SER A 83 7.68 -4.96 7.40
N CYS A 84 8.28 -3.80 7.09
CA CYS A 84 7.80 -2.91 6.03
C CYS A 84 7.80 -3.61 4.67
N TYR A 85 8.89 -4.29 4.31
CA TYR A 85 8.99 -5.04 3.05
C TYR A 85 7.90 -6.10 2.93
N LEU A 86 7.71 -6.93 3.96
CA LEU A 86 6.66 -7.96 3.97
C LEU A 86 5.26 -7.36 3.85
N LEU A 87 5.01 -6.24 4.52
CA LEU A 87 3.73 -5.54 4.43
C LEU A 87 3.46 -5.03 3.01
N ILE A 88 4.47 -4.44 2.36
CA ILE A 88 4.36 -3.96 0.98
C ILE A 88 4.08 -5.13 0.03
N VAL A 89 4.83 -6.23 0.16
CA VAL A 89 4.62 -7.43 -0.65
C VAL A 89 3.21 -7.99 -0.46
N ALA A 90 2.72 -8.07 0.79
CA ALA A 90 1.38 -8.55 1.08
C ALA A 90 0.29 -7.65 0.47
N VAL A 91 0.44 -6.32 0.57
CA VAL A 91 -0.48 -5.35 -0.04
C VAL A 91 -0.48 -5.47 -1.56
N CYS A 92 0.69 -5.55 -2.19
CA CYS A 92 0.80 -5.68 -3.64
C CYS A 92 0.23 -7.02 -4.15
N ALA A 93 0.52 -8.12 -3.46
CA ALA A 93 0.03 -9.44 -3.84
C ALA A 93 -1.50 -9.53 -3.74
N THR A 94 -2.08 -9.04 -2.64
CA THR A 94 -3.54 -9.00 -2.47
C THR A 94 -4.22 -8.06 -3.44
N ALA A 95 -3.60 -6.91 -3.78
CA ALA A 95 -4.10 -5.99 -4.79
C ALA A 95 -4.19 -6.65 -6.18
N LEU A 96 -3.13 -7.35 -6.59
CA LEU A 96 -3.10 -8.07 -7.86
C LEU A 96 -4.11 -9.23 -7.86
N ALA A 97 -4.20 -10.01 -6.78
CA ALA A 97 -5.16 -11.10 -6.71
C ALA A 97 -6.63 -10.60 -6.80
N ALA A 98 -6.95 -9.50 -6.11
CA ALA A 98 -8.31 -8.98 -6.08
C ALA A 98 -8.72 -8.23 -7.36
N TRP A 99 -7.84 -7.42 -7.94
CA TRP A 99 -8.18 -6.51 -9.06
C TRP A 99 -7.31 -6.69 -10.31
N GLY A 100 -6.32 -7.59 -10.32
CA GLY A 100 -5.43 -7.77 -11.46
C GLY A 100 -6.08 -8.58 -12.58
N GLY A 101 -6.30 -7.95 -13.73
CA GLY A 101 -6.81 -8.64 -14.94
C GLY A 101 -8.21 -9.21 -14.75
N GLU A 102 -9.08 -8.53 -14.01
CA GLU A 102 -10.44 -8.99 -13.72
C GLU A 102 -11.32 -8.90 -14.99
N PRO A 103 -11.88 -10.02 -15.49
CA PRO A 103 -12.75 -10.02 -16.66
C PRO A 103 -14.18 -9.66 -16.24
N SER A 104 -14.43 -8.41 -15.86
CA SER A 104 -15.80 -7.93 -15.58
C SER A 104 -16.36 -7.20 -16.81
N SER A 105 -17.65 -7.40 -17.08
CA SER A 105 -18.37 -6.72 -18.16
C SER A 105 -18.62 -5.23 -17.89
N GLN A 106 -18.38 -4.77 -16.66
CA GLN A 106 -18.62 -3.39 -16.22
C GLN A 106 -17.40 -2.85 -15.46
N CYS A 107 -16.26 -2.73 -16.15
CA CYS A 107 -15.11 -2.03 -15.60
C CYS A 107 -15.31 -0.51 -15.69
N SER A 108 -15.13 0.20 -14.59
CA SER A 108 -15.12 1.66 -14.53
C SER A 108 -13.75 2.17 -14.12
N ALA A 109 -13.31 3.26 -14.76
CA ALA A 109 -12.11 4.00 -14.38
C ALA A 109 -12.43 5.20 -13.46
N HIS A 110 -13.71 5.42 -13.13
CA HIS A 110 -14.14 6.56 -12.33
C HIS A 110 -14.31 6.19 -10.85
N PRO A 111 -13.95 7.09 -9.90
CA PRO A 111 -14.24 6.92 -8.49
C PRO A 111 -15.72 6.59 -8.26
N GLY A 112 -16.00 5.49 -7.57
CA GLY A 112 -17.36 5.01 -7.30
C GLY A 112 -17.89 3.94 -8.26
N GLY A 113 -17.15 3.58 -9.32
CA GLY A 113 -17.49 2.45 -10.21
C GLY A 113 -16.59 1.23 -10.02
N HIS A 114 -16.93 0.08 -10.61
CA HIS A 114 -16.19 -1.17 -10.38
C HIS A 114 -14.80 -1.19 -11.08
N PHE A 115 -13.71 -1.11 -10.32
CA PHE A 115 -12.36 -1.18 -10.87
C PHE A 115 -11.97 -2.62 -11.21
N CYS A 116 -11.36 -2.83 -12.39
CA CYS A 116 -10.81 -4.12 -12.84
C CYS A 116 -9.28 -4.09 -12.96
N THR A 117 -8.66 -3.02 -12.44
CA THR A 117 -7.22 -2.81 -12.42
C THR A 117 -6.85 -2.13 -11.11
N VAL A 118 -5.63 -2.38 -10.65
CA VAL A 118 -5.05 -1.67 -9.51
C VAL A 118 -4.88 -0.19 -9.90
N GLN A 119 -5.43 0.71 -9.09
CA GLN A 119 -5.35 2.15 -9.33
C GLN A 119 -3.97 2.70 -8.92
N PRO A 120 -3.52 3.84 -9.47
CA PRO A 120 -2.25 4.47 -9.10
C PRO A 120 -2.12 4.73 -7.60
N LEU A 121 -3.25 5.06 -6.96
CA LEU A 121 -3.39 5.08 -5.51
C LEU A 121 -4.30 3.92 -5.10
N TYR A 122 -3.73 2.92 -4.44
CA TYR A 122 -4.43 1.67 -4.14
C TYR A 122 -5.69 1.87 -3.29
N ASN A 123 -5.71 2.87 -2.40
CA ASN A 123 -6.90 3.20 -1.60
C ASN A 123 -8.12 3.59 -2.45
N LEU A 124 -7.93 4.02 -3.71
CA LEU A 124 -9.03 4.32 -4.63
C LEU A 124 -9.79 3.07 -5.08
N ASN A 125 -9.16 1.89 -5.10
CA ASN A 125 -9.83 0.63 -5.38
C ASN A 125 -10.97 0.32 -4.40
N PHE A 126 -11.00 1.00 -3.24
CA PHE A 126 -11.96 0.79 -2.17
C PHE A 126 -13.13 1.79 -2.19
N VAL A 127 -13.05 2.88 -2.99
CA VAL A 127 -14.13 3.88 -3.15
C VAL A 127 -15.49 3.28 -3.55
N PRO A 128 -15.56 2.33 -4.49
CA PRO A 128 -16.84 1.83 -5.02
C PRO A 128 -17.59 0.91 -4.06
N MET A 129 -16.97 0.51 -2.95
CA MET A 129 -17.60 -0.42 -2.02
C MET A 129 -18.58 0.32 -1.11
N GLY A 130 -19.87 0.04 -1.28
CA GLY A 130 -20.95 0.58 -0.44
C GLY A 130 -21.01 0.01 0.99
N TRP A 131 -19.94 -0.59 1.50
CA TRP A 131 -19.92 -1.26 2.81
C TRP A 131 -20.13 -0.26 3.95
N LEU A 132 -20.98 -0.64 4.91
CA LEU A 132 -21.41 0.22 6.04
C LEU A 132 -21.88 1.61 5.58
N GLY A 133 -22.63 1.70 4.48
CA GLY A 133 -23.11 2.99 3.95
C GLY A 133 -22.00 3.89 3.39
N GLY A 134 -20.83 3.33 3.05
CA GLY A 134 -19.69 4.06 2.48
C GLY A 134 -18.72 4.63 3.51
N SER A 135 -18.97 4.51 4.81
CA SER A 135 -18.09 5.09 5.85
C SER A 135 -16.68 4.48 5.84
N ILE A 136 -16.56 3.18 5.58
CA ILE A 136 -15.24 2.51 5.46
C ILE A 136 -14.49 3.03 4.24
N ALA A 137 -15.17 3.18 3.10
CA ALA A 137 -14.59 3.70 1.88
C ALA A 137 -14.09 5.15 2.08
N ILE A 138 -14.86 5.99 2.78
CA ILE A 138 -14.45 7.36 3.15
C ILE A 138 -13.22 7.32 4.06
N PHE A 139 -13.22 6.47 5.08
CA PHE A 139 -12.07 6.34 5.98
C PHE A 139 -10.79 5.92 5.24
N ILE A 140 -10.86 4.90 4.39
CA ILE A 140 -9.72 4.40 3.59
C ILE A 140 -9.25 5.44 2.57
N THR A 141 -10.18 6.20 1.98
CA THR A 141 -9.80 7.22 0.99
C THR A 141 -9.21 8.47 1.64
N ALA A 142 -9.69 8.84 2.82
CA ALA A 142 -9.25 10.03 3.55
C ALA A 142 -8.00 9.81 4.42
N TYR A 143 -7.63 8.57 4.79
CA TYR A 143 -6.50 8.34 5.70
C TYR A 143 -5.16 8.96 5.23
N PRO A 144 -4.83 9.05 3.93
CA PRO A 144 -3.61 9.72 3.48
C PRO A 144 -3.60 11.21 3.81
N ALA A 145 -4.76 11.88 3.85
CA ALA A 145 -4.85 13.29 4.23
C ALA A 145 -4.42 13.53 5.70
N MET A 146 -4.45 12.49 6.55
CA MET A 146 -3.86 12.57 7.90
C MET A 146 -2.33 12.73 7.88
N ALA A 147 -1.67 12.67 6.72
CA ALA A 147 -0.26 13.04 6.55
C ALA A 147 -0.05 14.54 6.34
N ILE A 148 -1.10 15.37 6.24
CA ILE A 148 -0.93 16.83 6.14
C ILE A 148 -0.12 17.40 7.31
N ALA A 149 -0.25 16.81 8.50
CA ALA A 149 0.53 17.20 9.68
C ALA A 149 2.05 17.04 9.52
N SER A 150 2.55 16.24 8.56
CA SER A 150 3.99 16.16 8.29
C SER A 150 4.50 17.25 7.34
N ILE A 151 3.62 18.01 6.67
CA ILE A 151 4.02 19.08 5.74
C ILE A 151 4.81 20.19 6.47
N PRO A 152 4.35 20.72 7.63
CA PRO A 152 5.12 21.74 8.35
C PRO A 152 6.49 21.23 8.80
N ILE A 153 6.57 19.97 9.22
CA ILE A 153 7.84 19.35 9.63
C ILE A 153 8.79 19.29 8.44
N ALA A 154 8.33 18.80 7.29
CA ALA A 154 9.12 18.76 6.06
C ALA A 154 9.58 20.17 5.64
N ALA A 155 8.71 21.18 5.73
CA ALA A 155 9.07 22.56 5.41
C ALA A 155 10.16 23.12 6.35
N ILE A 156 10.05 22.88 7.66
CA ILE A 156 11.05 23.28 8.65
C ILE A 156 12.38 22.56 8.40
N THR A 157 12.34 21.25 8.15
CA THR A 157 13.53 20.47 7.82
C THR A 157 14.21 21.04 6.59
N THR A 158 13.48 21.25 5.48
CA THR A 158 14.02 21.83 4.25
C THR A 158 14.65 23.20 4.50
N ARG A 159 13.97 24.09 5.24
CA ARG A 159 14.50 25.42 5.60
C ARG A 159 15.81 25.34 6.38
N ASN A 160 15.97 24.35 7.25
CA ASN A 160 17.15 24.23 8.10
C ASN A 160 18.31 23.50 7.40
N THR A 161 18.07 22.85 6.27
CA THR A 161 19.08 22.08 5.52
C THR A 161 19.50 22.71 4.18
N MET A 162 18.74 23.68 3.66
CA MET A 162 19.10 24.50 2.49
C MET A 162 19.66 25.85 2.93
#